data_AF-A0A182PKL4-F1
#
_entry.id   AF-A0A182PKL4-F1
#
_cell.length_a   1.000
_cell.length_b   1.000
_cell.length_c   1.000
_cell.angle_alpha   90.00
_cell.angle_beta   90.00
_cell.angle_gamma   90.00
#
_symmetry.space_group_name_H-M   'P 1'
#
loop_
_entity.id
_entity.type
_entity.pdbx_description
1 polymer ?
#
loop_
_entity_poly.entity_id
_entity_poly.type
_entity_poly.pdbx_seq_one_letter_code
_entity_poly.pdbx_strand_id
1 'polypeptide(L)'
;MGKKAASELQTRLQAINDEMEFYVQLFNIPESKQDDGDESDYLLDTDEVPKKPLMKRTKATEEDKTFEMEVKKNKITAKHIGRKGKTSTDPQKIERKKLKKEKKMKKKLKNISMAVIKQEQQRTKLIEHKPLEVKQEKKTGRMFNAEDKIVFSKVQLDESDVQKKGIETDTKKLLKKVLDNKKQLAELKESGDIEKYAEIKKKQAWEKALAKTAGQKVRDDPELLAKKVIQRKKQIKKSKEQWKEREQKIEQKQKQRQKERTANIKERAQKKKNTKLKKMAKKGRVIPGF
;
A
#
# COMPACT_ATOMS: atom_id res chain seq x y z
N MET A 1 -32.87 22.70 -40.23
CA MET A 1 -31.56 22.00 -40.29
C MET A 1 -31.41 20.91 -39.22
N GLY A 2 -31.86 21.09 -37.97
CA GLY A 2 -31.64 20.09 -36.90
C GLY A 2 -32.29 18.71 -37.07
N LYS A 3 -33.48 18.60 -37.69
CA LYS A 3 -34.16 17.29 -37.87
C LYS A 3 -33.43 16.33 -38.82
N LYS A 4 -32.71 16.85 -39.82
CA LYS A 4 -31.92 16.04 -40.77
C LYS A 4 -30.65 15.49 -40.12
N ALA A 5 -29.98 16.29 -39.29
CA ALA A 5 -28.82 15.83 -38.53
C ALA A 5 -29.19 14.75 -37.50
N ALA A 6 -30.39 14.83 -36.90
CA ALA A 6 -30.88 13.79 -35.98
C ALA A 6 -31.18 12.47 -36.71
N SER A 7 -31.78 12.52 -37.90
CA SER A 7 -32.01 11.32 -38.72
C SER A 7 -30.71 10.68 -39.21
N GLU A 8 -29.72 11.50 -39.59
CA GLU A 8 -28.39 11.00 -40.01
C GLU A 8 -27.62 10.36 -38.84
N LEU A 9 -27.79 10.87 -37.63
CA LEU A 9 -27.19 10.27 -36.44
C LEU A 9 -27.87 8.95 -36.08
N GLN A 10 -29.20 8.88 -36.23
CA GLN A 10 -29.96 7.65 -36.01
C GLN A 10 -29.60 6.57 -37.02
N THR A 11 -29.43 6.89 -38.30
CA THR A 11 -29.01 5.92 -39.31
C THR A 11 -27.59 5.41 -39.08
N ARG A 12 -26.67 6.28 -38.60
CA ARG A 12 -25.32 5.86 -38.21
C ARG A 12 -25.32 4.94 -36.99
N LEU A 13 -26.15 5.23 -35.99
CA LEU A 13 -26.28 4.36 -34.82
C LEU A 13 -26.87 3.00 -35.18
N GLN A 14 -27.87 2.98 -36.07
CA GLN A 14 -28.44 1.76 -36.62
C GLN A 14 -27.36 0.91 -37.29
N ALA A 15 -26.56 1.52 -38.19
CA ALA A 15 -25.48 0.83 -38.89
C ALA A 15 -24.40 0.25 -37.94
N ILE A 16 -24.07 0.96 -36.86
CA ILE A 16 -23.12 0.48 -35.84
C ILE A 16 -23.70 -0.72 -35.08
N ASN A 17 -24.99 -0.68 -34.72
CA ASN A 17 -25.65 -1.80 -34.04
C ASN A 17 -25.70 -3.03 -34.95
N ASP A 18 -26.03 -2.86 -36.24
CA ASP A 18 -26.05 -3.95 -37.22
C ASP A 18 -24.64 -4.56 -37.39
N GLU A 19 -23.59 -3.75 -37.40
CA GLU A 19 -22.20 -4.23 -37.45
C GLU A 19 -21.81 -5.03 -36.19
N MET A 20 -22.25 -4.57 -35.02
CA MET A 20 -22.04 -5.27 -33.75
C MET A 20 -22.78 -6.61 -33.71
N GLU A 21 -24.04 -6.67 -34.16
CA GLU A 21 -24.80 -7.91 -34.27
C GLU A 21 -24.15 -8.89 -35.25
N PHE A 22 -23.67 -8.39 -36.39
CA PHE A 22 -22.91 -9.19 -37.35
C PHE A 22 -21.67 -9.82 -36.71
N TYR A 23 -20.87 -9.06 -35.94
CA TYR A 23 -19.71 -9.64 -35.24
C TYR A 23 -20.13 -10.64 -34.15
N VAL A 24 -21.21 -10.38 -33.40
CA VAL A 24 -21.70 -11.32 -32.37
C VAL A 24 -22.10 -12.66 -32.99
N GLN A 25 -22.79 -12.63 -34.15
CA GLN A 25 -23.14 -13.84 -34.91
C GLN A 25 -21.89 -14.51 -35.50
N LEU A 26 -20.96 -13.75 -36.07
CA LEU A 26 -19.74 -14.29 -36.70
C LEU A 26 -18.85 -15.04 -35.71
N PHE A 27 -18.80 -14.56 -34.46
CA PHE A 27 -17.97 -15.15 -33.41
C PHE A 27 -18.68 -16.24 -32.60
N ASN A 28 -19.95 -16.56 -32.86
CA ASN A 28 -20.75 -17.55 -32.10
C ASN A 28 -20.47 -17.46 -30.60
N ILE A 29 -20.48 -16.24 -30.05
CA ILE A 29 -20.30 -16.03 -28.61
C ILE A 29 -21.48 -16.74 -27.96
N PRO A 30 -21.27 -17.81 -27.18
CA PRO A 30 -22.38 -18.50 -26.54
C PRO A 30 -23.09 -17.45 -25.67
N GLU A 31 -24.39 -17.24 -25.90
CA GLU A 31 -25.23 -16.54 -24.94
C GLU A 31 -24.90 -17.15 -23.58
N SER A 32 -24.48 -16.29 -22.64
CA SER A 32 -24.11 -16.72 -21.30
C SER A 32 -25.23 -17.63 -20.82
N LYS A 33 -24.91 -18.90 -20.54
CA LYS A 33 -25.86 -19.87 -20.01
C LYS A 33 -26.71 -19.16 -18.97
N GLN A 34 -28.02 -19.10 -19.19
CA GLN A 34 -28.94 -18.90 -18.08
C GLN A 34 -28.60 -20.03 -17.13
N ASP A 35 -28.02 -19.65 -15.99
CA ASP A 35 -27.64 -20.59 -14.96
C ASP A 35 -28.96 -21.04 -14.33
N ASP A 36 -29.62 -22.01 -14.96
CA ASP A 36 -30.67 -22.84 -14.34
C ASP A 36 -30.06 -23.77 -13.26
N GLY A 37 -28.92 -23.35 -12.69
CA GLY A 37 -28.35 -23.95 -11.51
C GLY A 37 -29.26 -23.57 -10.35
N ASP A 38 -30.00 -24.55 -9.85
CA ASP A 38 -30.72 -24.48 -8.59
C ASP A 38 -29.90 -23.68 -7.56
N GLU A 39 -30.35 -22.45 -7.29
CA GLU A 39 -29.71 -21.52 -6.36
C GLU A 39 -29.69 -22.07 -4.92
N SER A 40 -30.39 -23.20 -4.69
CA SER A 40 -30.35 -24.02 -3.49
C SER A 40 -29.02 -24.75 -3.27
N ASP A 41 -28.22 -25.01 -4.31
CA ASP A 41 -26.88 -25.64 -4.15
C ASP A 41 -25.83 -24.63 -3.64
N TYR A 42 -26.15 -23.32 -3.71
CA TYR A 42 -25.36 -22.23 -3.13
C TYR A 42 -25.92 -21.69 -1.81
N LEU A 43 -27.15 -22.06 -1.44
CA LEU A 43 -27.60 -21.92 -0.06
C LEU A 43 -26.88 -22.97 0.77
N LEU A 44 -25.97 -22.53 1.64
CA LEU A 44 -25.50 -23.36 2.75
C LEU A 44 -26.75 -23.94 3.43
N ASP A 45 -26.95 -25.24 3.34
CA ASP A 45 -27.90 -25.97 4.17
C ASP A 45 -27.72 -25.46 5.60
N THR A 46 -28.69 -24.68 6.05
CA THR A 46 -28.78 -24.27 7.44
C THR A 46 -29.37 -25.44 8.21
N ASP A 47 -28.66 -26.57 8.15
CA ASP A 47 -28.59 -27.43 9.30
C ASP A 47 -28.14 -26.52 10.43
N GLU A 48 -29.07 -26.18 11.32
CA GLU A 48 -28.77 -25.59 12.60
C GLU A 48 -27.82 -26.55 13.32
N VAL A 49 -26.52 -26.40 13.04
CA VAL A 49 -25.48 -27.11 13.75
C VAL A 49 -25.73 -26.76 15.20
N PRO A 50 -26.03 -27.74 16.09
CA PRO A 50 -26.30 -27.44 17.47
C PRO A 50 -25.09 -26.66 17.97
N LYS A 51 -25.32 -25.38 18.33
CA LYS A 51 -24.28 -24.50 18.85
C LYS A 51 -23.64 -25.26 19.99
N LYS A 52 -22.43 -25.79 19.77
CA LYS A 52 -21.68 -26.50 20.80
C LYS A 52 -21.71 -25.60 22.04
N PRO A 53 -22.16 -26.07 23.21
CA PRO A 53 -22.24 -25.23 24.38
C PRO A 53 -20.84 -24.66 24.62
N LEU A 54 -20.66 -23.35 24.44
CA LEU A 54 -19.44 -22.69 24.86
C LEU A 54 -19.36 -22.93 26.37
N MET A 55 -18.35 -23.69 26.80
CA MET A 55 -18.06 -23.86 28.22
C MET A 55 -18.02 -22.48 28.86
N LYS A 56 -18.96 -22.20 29.77
CA LYS A 56 -18.92 -21.00 30.60
C LYS A 56 -17.58 -21.06 31.33
N ARG A 57 -16.69 -20.09 31.03
CA ARG A 57 -15.39 -20.00 31.71
C ARG A 57 -15.68 -19.90 33.20
N THR A 58 -15.28 -20.92 33.96
CA THR A 58 -15.27 -20.85 35.41
C THR A 58 -14.40 -19.66 35.81
N LYS A 59 -14.75 -18.96 36.90
CA LYS A 59 -13.94 -17.86 37.41
C LYS A 59 -12.55 -18.42 37.69
N ALA A 60 -11.56 -18.01 36.91
CA ALA A 60 -10.19 -18.50 37.02
C ALA A 60 -9.69 -18.27 38.45
N THR A 61 -9.28 -19.36 39.09
CA THR A 61 -8.64 -19.37 40.40
C THR A 61 -7.35 -18.55 40.31
N GLU A 62 -6.88 -17.98 41.43
CA GLU A 62 -5.69 -17.12 41.39
C GLU A 62 -4.45 -17.85 40.85
N GLU A 63 -4.36 -19.15 41.10
CA GLU A 63 -3.33 -20.07 40.58
C GLU A 63 -3.38 -20.23 39.05
N ASP A 64 -4.57 -20.23 38.44
CA ASP A 64 -4.71 -20.31 36.98
C ASP A 64 -4.21 -19.02 36.31
N LYS A 65 -4.41 -17.88 36.98
CA LYS A 65 -3.94 -16.57 36.49
C LYS A 65 -2.42 -16.47 36.60
N THR A 66 -1.81 -16.97 37.68
CA THR A 66 -0.35 -16.98 37.81
C THR A 66 0.28 -17.90 36.77
N PHE A 67 -0.29 -19.08 36.54
CA PHE A 67 0.18 -19.99 35.48
C PHE A 67 0.03 -19.37 34.08
N GLU A 68 -1.10 -18.72 33.77
CA GLU A 68 -1.27 -18.03 32.49
C GLU A 68 -0.24 -16.90 32.30
N MET A 69 0.06 -16.16 33.37
CA MET A 69 1.07 -15.10 33.38
C MET A 69 2.49 -15.66 33.19
N GLU A 70 2.80 -16.81 33.78
CA GLU A 70 4.08 -17.49 33.61
C GLU A 70 4.24 -18.03 32.19
N VAL A 71 3.20 -18.65 31.63
CA VAL A 71 3.18 -19.07 30.22
C VAL A 71 3.36 -17.87 29.28
N LYS A 72 2.72 -16.73 29.56
CA LYS A 72 2.92 -15.49 28.79
C LYS A 72 4.36 -14.98 28.90
N LYS A 73 4.95 -14.95 30.10
CA LYS A 73 6.36 -14.57 30.33
C LYS A 73 7.30 -15.48 29.54
N ASN A 74 7.12 -16.79 29.62
CA ASN A 74 7.91 -17.79 28.90
C ASN A 74 7.78 -17.66 27.37
N LYS A 75 6.58 -17.32 26.88
CA LYS A 75 6.36 -17.06 25.45
C LYS A 75 7.05 -15.77 24.98
N ILE A 76 7.10 -14.73 25.83
CA ILE A 76 7.80 -13.48 25.53
C ILE A 76 9.31 -13.70 25.53
N THR A 77 9.86 -14.41 26.52
CA THR A 77 11.30 -14.71 26.61
C THR A 77 11.74 -15.58 25.43
N ALA A 78 10.99 -16.64 25.10
CA ALA A 78 11.27 -17.50 23.94
C ALA A 78 11.26 -16.71 22.61
N LYS A 79 10.29 -15.81 22.41
CA LYS A 79 10.26 -14.90 21.25
C LYS A 79 11.45 -13.94 21.24
N HIS A 80 11.89 -13.48 22.40
CA HIS A 80 13.02 -12.56 22.51
C HIS A 80 14.34 -13.27 22.20
N ILE A 81 14.52 -14.51 22.66
CA ILE A 81 15.65 -15.38 22.34
C ILE A 81 15.68 -15.72 20.84
N GLY A 82 14.54 -16.09 20.25
CA GLY A 82 14.44 -16.33 18.80
C GLY A 82 14.70 -15.07 17.94
N ARG A 83 14.47 -13.88 18.47
CA ARG A 83 14.86 -12.60 17.84
C ARG A 83 16.36 -12.32 17.97
N LYS A 84 17.01 -12.72 19.06
CA LYS A 84 18.47 -12.64 19.23
C LYS A 84 19.20 -13.65 18.33
N GLY A 85 18.64 -14.85 18.12
CA GLY A 85 19.21 -15.85 17.20
C GLY A 85 19.21 -15.45 15.70
N LYS A 86 18.51 -14.38 15.30
CA LYS A 86 18.51 -13.84 13.92
C LYS A 86 19.52 -12.70 13.72
N THR A 87 20.31 -12.34 14.73
CA THR A 87 21.43 -11.43 14.53
C THR A 87 22.62 -12.22 13.98
N SER A 88 22.94 -12.00 12.70
CA SER A 88 24.15 -12.45 12.00
C SER A 88 25.33 -12.73 12.94
N THR A 89 25.79 -13.99 12.97
CA THR A 89 26.92 -14.56 13.75
C THR A 89 28.29 -14.02 13.35
N ASP A 90 28.33 -12.88 12.66
CA ASP A 90 29.53 -12.30 12.06
C ASP A 90 30.02 -11.16 12.98
N PRO A 91 31.13 -11.34 13.71
CA PRO A 91 31.62 -10.40 14.71
C PRO A 91 31.88 -9.00 14.12
N GLN A 92 32.33 -8.93 12.87
CA GLN A 92 32.58 -7.66 12.18
C GLN A 92 31.29 -6.88 11.91
N LYS A 93 30.16 -7.55 11.66
CA LYS A 93 28.86 -6.88 11.49
C LYS A 93 28.32 -6.32 12.80
N ILE A 94 28.61 -6.95 13.94
CA ILE A 94 28.20 -6.46 15.26
C ILE A 94 28.98 -5.19 15.62
N GLU A 95 30.30 -5.19 15.43
CA GLU A 95 31.14 -4.02 15.64
C GLU A 95 30.74 -2.86 14.71
N ARG A 96 30.52 -3.13 13.43
CA ARG A 96 30.06 -2.12 12.47
C ARG A 96 28.71 -1.51 12.88
N LYS A 97 27.81 -2.28 13.49
CA LYS A 97 26.54 -1.77 14.03
C LYS A 97 26.74 -0.93 15.29
N LYS A 98 27.62 -1.34 16.21
CA LYS A 98 27.98 -0.56 17.41
C LYS A 98 28.60 0.79 17.02
N LEU A 99 29.59 0.77 16.12
CA LEU A 99 30.26 1.97 15.61
C LEU A 99 29.30 2.91 14.86
N LYS A 100 28.33 2.36 14.10
CA LYS A 100 27.26 3.16 13.47
C LYS A 100 26.33 3.83 14.49
N LYS A 101 25.98 3.15 15.59
CA LYS A 101 25.16 3.73 16.66
C LYS A 101 25.92 4.86 17.37
N GLU A 102 27.18 4.64 17.69
CA GLU A 102 28.03 5.66 18.33
C GLU A 102 28.22 6.90 17.45
N LYS A 103 28.51 6.72 16.15
CA LYS A 103 28.59 7.83 15.19
C LYS A 103 27.27 8.62 15.10
N LYS A 104 26.12 7.95 15.19
CA LYS A 104 24.81 8.62 15.21
C LYS A 104 24.61 9.42 16.50
N MET A 105 25.00 8.88 17.66
CA MET A 105 24.90 9.58 18.93
C MET A 105 25.83 10.81 18.98
N LYS A 106 27.09 10.67 18.54
CA LYS A 106 28.02 11.81 18.41
C LYS A 106 27.48 12.90 17.47
N LYS A 107 26.86 12.53 16.35
CA LYS A 107 26.20 13.51 15.45
C LYS A 107 25.03 14.23 16.12
N LYS A 108 24.19 13.51 16.89
CA LYS A 108 23.08 14.13 17.63
C LYS A 108 23.58 15.12 18.68
N LEU A 109 24.63 14.76 19.44
CA LEU A 109 25.22 15.65 20.45
C LEU A 109 25.80 16.92 19.80
N LYS A 110 26.51 16.80 18.67
CA LYS A 110 27.01 17.96 17.91
C LYS A 110 25.88 18.86 17.40
N ASN A 111 24.77 18.27 16.95
CA ASN A 111 23.63 19.07 16.48
C ASN A 111 22.94 19.80 17.65
N ILE A 112 22.86 19.17 18.83
CA ILE A 112 22.33 19.79 20.04
C ILE A 112 23.26 20.94 20.48
N SER A 113 24.58 20.73 20.52
CA SER A 113 25.51 21.79 20.89
C SER A 113 25.47 22.97 19.91
N MET A 114 25.39 22.70 18.60
CA MET A 114 25.22 23.75 17.58
C MET A 114 23.88 24.50 17.72
N ALA A 115 22.81 23.81 18.11
CA ALA A 115 21.51 24.45 18.36
C ALA A 115 21.54 25.35 19.61
N VAL A 116 22.23 24.92 20.67
CA VAL A 116 22.44 25.73 21.89
C VAL A 116 23.26 26.98 21.57
N ILE A 117 24.39 26.85 20.87
CA ILE A 117 25.23 27.99 20.45
C ILE A 117 24.42 28.97 19.59
N LYS A 118 23.58 28.45 18.67
CA LYS A 118 22.74 29.30 17.83
C LYS A 118 21.65 30.03 18.63
N GLN A 119 21.05 29.37 19.63
CA GLN A 119 20.09 30.01 20.54
C GLN A 119 20.76 31.08 21.40
N GLU A 120 21.98 30.84 21.86
CA GLU A 120 22.75 31.79 22.65
C GLU A 120 23.14 33.03 21.84
N GLN A 121 23.60 32.84 20.58
CA GLN A 121 23.84 33.94 19.63
C GLN A 121 22.57 34.74 19.28
N GLN A 122 21.40 34.12 19.31
CA GLN A 122 20.13 34.83 19.12
C GLN A 122 19.72 35.58 20.37
N ARG A 123 20.01 35.05 21.57
CA ARG A 123 19.77 35.72 22.85
C ARG A 123 20.68 36.92 23.04
N THR A 124 21.97 36.82 22.71
CA THR A 124 22.90 37.96 22.80
C THR A 124 22.50 39.10 21.85
N LYS A 125 22.00 38.78 20.65
CA LYS A 125 21.44 39.78 19.72
C LYS A 125 20.15 40.45 20.19
N LEU A 126 19.44 39.88 21.17
CA LEU A 126 18.22 40.45 21.74
C LEU A 126 18.47 41.32 22.98
N ILE A 127 19.69 41.35 23.52
CA ILE A 127 20.03 42.08 24.74
C ILE A 127 20.46 43.55 24.46
N GLU A 128 20.79 43.92 23.21
CA GLU A 128 21.30 45.26 22.86
C GLU A 128 20.24 46.32 22.48
N HIS A 129 18.95 46.14 22.79
CA HIS A 129 17.97 47.23 22.65
C HIS A 129 17.11 47.43 23.92
N LYS A 130 17.07 48.70 24.33
CA LYS A 130 16.38 49.38 25.46
C LYS A 130 15.02 48.78 25.93
N PRO A 131 14.67 49.01 27.22
CA PRO A 131 13.50 48.41 27.87
C PRO A 131 12.20 49.08 27.41
N LEU A 132 11.18 48.28 27.14
CA LEU A 132 9.81 48.75 26.90
C LEU A 132 8.86 48.09 27.91
N GLU A 133 8.00 48.94 28.47
CA GLU A 133 7.07 48.69 29.55
C GLU A 133 6.08 47.56 29.24
N VAL A 134 5.86 46.72 30.24
CA VAL A 134 4.95 45.56 30.18
C VAL A 134 3.53 46.02 30.49
N LYS A 135 2.70 46.16 29.45
CA LYS A 135 1.24 46.17 29.61
C LYS A 135 0.78 44.75 29.93
N GLN A 136 0.31 44.53 31.17
CA GLN A 136 -0.22 43.24 31.62
C GLN A 136 -1.62 43.01 31.05
N GLU A 137 -1.71 42.35 29.90
CA GLU A 137 -2.97 41.72 29.48
C GLU A 137 -3.10 40.36 30.17
N LYS A 138 -4.12 40.24 31.01
CA LYS A 138 -4.50 38.99 31.69
C LYS A 138 -4.83 37.95 30.63
N LYS A 139 -3.92 37.00 30.43
CA LYS A 139 -4.20 35.78 29.66
C LYS A 139 -5.26 34.98 30.41
N THR A 140 -6.50 35.06 29.95
CA THR A 140 -7.50 34.04 30.26
C THR A 140 -6.91 32.69 29.82
N GLY A 141 -6.95 31.70 30.71
CA GLY A 141 -6.27 30.43 30.50
C GLY A 141 -6.64 29.82 29.15
N ARG A 142 -5.69 29.14 28.49
CA ARG A 142 -5.96 28.32 27.31
C ARG A 142 -6.99 27.25 27.71
N MET A 143 -8.26 27.53 27.50
CA MET A 143 -9.33 26.55 27.61
C MET A 143 -9.18 25.61 26.41
N PHE A 144 -8.76 24.38 26.67
CA PHE A 144 -8.82 23.31 25.69
C PHE A 144 -10.30 23.02 25.43
N ASN A 145 -10.76 23.22 24.19
CA ASN A 145 -12.14 22.96 23.73
C ASN A 145 -13.20 24.03 24.13
N ALA A 146 -12.95 25.32 23.88
CA ALA A 146 -13.92 26.40 24.14
C ALA A 146 -15.26 26.27 23.36
N GLU A 147 -15.29 25.49 22.29
CA GLU A 147 -16.47 25.30 21.42
C GLU A 147 -17.07 23.88 21.50
N ASP A 148 -16.61 23.02 22.42
CA ASP A 148 -17.08 21.62 22.60
C ASP A 148 -17.04 20.70 21.36
N LYS A 149 -16.33 21.08 20.29
CA LYS A 149 -16.27 20.32 19.02
C LYS A 149 -15.37 19.09 19.05
N ILE A 150 -14.43 19.01 19.98
CA ILE A 150 -13.46 17.90 20.05
C ILE A 150 -13.83 16.99 21.22
N VAL A 151 -14.81 16.11 21.02
CA VAL A 151 -15.14 15.03 21.96
C VAL A 151 -14.27 13.81 21.66
N PHE A 152 -13.55 13.32 22.67
CA PHE A 152 -12.73 12.11 22.57
C PHE A 152 -13.60 10.93 22.11
N SER A 153 -13.26 10.33 20.96
CA SER A 153 -13.93 9.21 20.27
C SER A 153 -14.85 9.54 19.08
N LYS A 154 -15.17 10.80 18.77
CA LYS A 154 -15.88 11.13 17.51
C LYS A 154 -15.52 12.52 16.98
N VAL A 155 -14.44 12.57 16.20
CA VAL A 155 -14.10 13.77 15.43
C VAL A 155 -15.14 13.93 14.32
N GLN A 156 -16.00 14.95 14.43
CA GLN A 156 -16.81 15.45 13.33
C GLN A 156 -15.98 16.51 12.60
N LEU A 157 -15.52 16.19 11.40
CA LEU A 157 -14.86 17.16 10.52
C LEU A 157 -15.97 17.82 9.71
N ASP A 158 -16.13 19.14 9.87
CA ASP A 158 -17.05 19.93 9.07
C ASP A 158 -16.69 19.78 7.57
N GLU A 159 -17.70 19.57 6.72
CA GLU A 159 -17.58 19.31 5.28
C GLU A 159 -17.03 20.50 4.46
N SER A 160 -16.77 21.63 5.13
CA SER A 160 -16.20 22.86 4.56
C SER A 160 -14.67 22.93 4.63
N ASP A 161 -13.98 21.81 4.88
CA ASP A 161 -12.52 21.73 4.79
C ASP A 161 -12.11 21.90 3.32
N VAL A 162 -11.91 23.17 2.93
CA VAL A 162 -11.51 23.61 1.59
C VAL A 162 -10.43 22.67 1.08
N GLN A 163 -10.72 21.91 0.03
CA GLN A 163 -9.74 21.03 -0.60
C GLN A 163 -8.54 21.90 -1.00
N LYS A 164 -7.52 21.94 -0.15
CA LYS A 164 -6.25 22.57 -0.46
C LYS A 164 -5.76 21.80 -1.69
N LYS A 165 -5.84 22.43 -2.86
CA LYS A 165 -5.28 21.88 -4.09
C LYS A 165 -3.80 21.64 -3.82
N GLY A 166 -3.47 20.42 -3.41
CA GLY A 166 -2.12 20.04 -3.09
C GLY A 166 -1.24 20.33 -4.29
N ILE A 167 0.01 20.72 -4.04
CA ILE A 167 1.00 20.90 -5.09
C ILE A 167 1.01 19.62 -5.93
N GLU A 168 0.78 19.75 -7.24
CA GLU A 168 0.60 18.59 -8.09
C GLU A 168 1.86 17.72 -8.08
N THR A 169 1.75 16.49 -7.55
CA THR A 169 2.91 15.61 -7.34
C THR A 169 3.13 14.60 -8.45
N ASP A 170 2.18 14.51 -9.39
CA ASP A 170 2.17 13.49 -10.44
C ASP A 170 3.19 13.76 -11.52
N THR A 171 4.27 12.96 -11.53
CA THR A 171 5.42 13.14 -12.43
C THR A 171 5.06 13.11 -13.91
N LYS A 172 4.01 12.38 -14.31
CA LYS A 172 3.52 12.34 -15.69
C LYS A 172 2.84 13.66 -16.09
N LYS A 173 2.00 14.21 -15.20
CA LYS A 173 1.31 15.47 -15.44
C LYS A 173 2.32 16.62 -15.48
N LEU A 174 3.29 16.61 -14.56
CA LEU A 174 4.38 17.59 -14.55
C LEU A 174 5.20 17.53 -15.84
N LEU A 175 5.54 16.32 -16.32
CA LEU A 175 6.26 16.18 -17.58
C LEU A 175 5.46 16.74 -18.76
N LYS A 176 4.14 16.49 -18.82
CA LYS A 176 3.27 17.06 -19.85
C LYS A 176 3.29 18.58 -19.81
N LYS A 177 3.05 19.19 -18.64
CA LYS A 177 3.10 20.65 -18.46
C LYS A 177 4.41 21.26 -18.94
N VAL A 178 5.54 20.65 -18.59
CA VAL A 178 6.86 21.11 -19.03
C VAL A 178 7.01 21.04 -20.55
N LEU A 179 6.54 19.96 -21.17
CA LEU A 179 6.58 19.79 -22.63
C LEU A 179 5.65 20.77 -23.34
N ASP A 180 4.43 20.97 -22.83
CA ASP A 180 3.44 21.86 -23.41
C ASP A 180 3.93 23.32 -23.33
N ASN A 181 4.49 23.74 -22.19
CA ASN A 181 5.12 25.05 -22.05
C ASN A 181 6.29 25.24 -23.03
N LYS A 182 7.10 24.19 -23.26
CA LYS A 182 8.19 24.24 -24.25
C LYS A 182 7.68 24.36 -25.67
N LYS A 183 6.58 23.68 -26.02
CA LYS A 183 5.94 23.76 -27.33
C LYS A 183 5.37 25.15 -27.58
N GLN A 184 4.61 25.69 -26.63
CA GLN A 184 4.07 27.06 -26.74
C GLN A 184 5.18 28.10 -26.94
N LEU A 185 6.31 27.97 -26.23
CA LEU A 185 7.46 28.84 -26.41
C LEU A 185 8.18 28.64 -27.75
N ALA A 186 8.14 27.44 -28.33
CA ALA A 186 8.69 27.16 -29.64
C ALA A 186 7.79 27.72 -30.75
N GLU A 187 6.48 27.51 -30.65
CA GLU A 187 5.46 28.03 -31.57
C GLU A 187 5.53 29.56 -31.66
N LEU A 188 5.62 30.26 -30.52
CA LEU A 188 5.79 31.72 -30.50
C LEU A 188 7.12 32.21 -31.09
N LYS A 189 8.15 31.37 -31.03
CA LYS A 189 9.45 31.68 -31.65
C LYS A 189 9.39 31.48 -33.17
N GLU A 190 8.70 30.45 -33.63
CA GLU A 190 8.48 30.15 -35.05
C GLU A 190 7.54 31.15 -35.72
N SER A 191 6.53 31.65 -35.00
CA SER A 191 5.59 32.65 -35.51
C SER A 191 6.18 34.06 -35.64
N GLY A 192 7.41 34.29 -35.20
CA GLY A 192 8.09 35.60 -35.31
C GLY A 192 7.76 36.62 -34.20
N ASP A 193 6.93 36.25 -33.21
CA ASP A 193 6.52 37.14 -32.11
C ASP A 193 7.60 37.19 -30.99
N ILE A 194 8.76 37.76 -31.31
CA ILE A 194 9.94 37.78 -30.42
C ILE A 194 9.67 38.54 -29.11
N GLU A 195 8.90 39.62 -29.17
CA GLU A 195 8.56 40.43 -27.99
C GLU A 195 7.69 39.66 -26.99
N LYS A 196 6.60 39.04 -27.47
CA LYS A 196 5.72 38.20 -26.63
C LYS A 196 6.46 37.00 -26.07
N TYR A 197 7.34 36.37 -26.87
CA TYR A 197 8.20 35.30 -26.39
C TYR A 197 9.09 35.75 -25.21
N ALA A 198 9.74 36.91 -25.34
CA ALA A 198 10.60 37.44 -24.30
C ALA A 198 9.82 37.79 -23.03
N GLU A 199 8.63 38.38 -23.17
CA GLU A 199 7.74 38.67 -22.04
C GLU A 199 7.27 37.41 -21.31
N ILE A 200 6.77 36.40 -22.02
CA ILE A 200 6.30 35.15 -21.41
C ILE A 200 7.44 34.43 -20.73
N LYS A 201 8.62 34.38 -21.35
CA LYS A 201 9.82 33.78 -20.75
C LYS A 201 10.25 34.51 -19.49
N LYS A 202 10.21 35.85 -19.48
CA LYS A 202 10.49 36.67 -18.29
C LYS A 202 9.46 36.41 -17.18
N LYS A 203 8.16 36.43 -17.49
CA LYS A 203 7.07 36.13 -16.54
C LYS A 203 7.27 34.75 -15.90
N GLN A 204 7.51 33.71 -16.70
CA GLN A 204 7.80 32.36 -16.20
C GLN A 204 9.05 32.29 -15.33
N ALA A 205 10.10 33.05 -15.64
CA ALA A 205 11.31 33.09 -14.82
C ALA A 205 11.04 33.75 -13.46
N TRP A 206 10.28 34.84 -13.42
CA TRP A 206 9.88 35.52 -12.19
C TRP A 206 8.97 34.66 -11.33
N GLU A 207 7.95 34.03 -11.91
CA GLU A 207 7.07 33.10 -11.18
C GLU A 207 7.87 31.95 -10.56
N LYS A 208 8.83 31.38 -11.28
CA LYS A 208 9.72 30.33 -10.76
C LYS A 208 10.59 30.83 -9.61
N ALA A 209 11.11 32.05 -9.71
CA ALA A 209 11.90 32.65 -8.64
C ALA A 209 11.04 32.86 -7.38
N LEU A 210 9.85 33.44 -7.54
CA LEU A 210 8.89 33.66 -6.45
C LEU A 210 8.42 32.35 -5.81
N ALA A 211 8.14 31.31 -6.60
CA ALA A 211 7.78 30.00 -6.07
C ALA A 211 8.92 29.38 -5.25
N LYS A 212 10.18 29.53 -5.71
CA LYS A 212 11.35 29.07 -4.95
C LYS A 212 11.55 29.84 -3.66
N THR A 213 11.37 31.17 -3.65
CA THR A 213 11.50 31.99 -2.43
C THR A 213 10.38 31.71 -1.43
N ALA A 214 9.17 31.42 -1.91
CA ALA A 214 8.05 30.95 -1.10
C ALA A 214 8.27 29.53 -0.51
N GLY A 215 9.37 28.86 -0.85
CA GLY A 215 9.70 27.52 -0.37
C GLY A 215 9.01 26.38 -1.13
N GLN A 216 8.33 26.68 -2.24
CA GLN A 216 7.72 25.66 -3.09
C GLN A 216 8.79 24.92 -3.91
N LYS A 217 8.73 23.59 -3.89
CA LYS A 217 9.64 22.74 -4.68
C LYS A 217 9.20 22.70 -6.14
N VAL A 218 9.74 23.60 -6.95
CA VAL A 218 9.55 23.63 -8.41
C VAL A 218 10.28 22.43 -9.06
N ARG A 219 9.60 21.65 -9.90
CA ARG A 219 10.10 20.39 -10.48
C ARG A 219 9.87 20.36 -11.99
N ASP A 220 10.66 21.15 -12.71
CA ASP A 220 10.41 21.42 -14.13
C ASP A 220 11.39 20.74 -15.09
N ASP A 221 12.38 19.99 -14.58
CA ASP A 221 13.41 19.38 -15.42
C ASP A 221 12.84 18.16 -16.18
N PRO A 222 12.72 18.20 -17.52
CA PRO A 222 12.05 17.15 -18.29
C PRO A 222 12.78 15.82 -18.22
N GLU A 223 14.12 15.83 -18.22
CA GLU A 223 14.92 14.61 -18.15
C GLU A 223 14.78 13.90 -16.80
N LEU A 224 14.78 14.66 -15.70
CA LEU A 224 14.62 14.09 -14.36
C LEU A 224 13.20 13.54 -14.17
N LEU A 225 12.20 14.25 -14.68
CA LEU A 225 10.81 13.78 -14.68
C LEU A 225 10.65 12.50 -15.51
N ALA A 226 11.24 12.44 -16.71
CA ALA A 226 11.23 11.25 -17.56
C ALA A 226 11.92 10.06 -16.88
N LYS A 227 13.13 10.26 -16.32
CA LYS A 227 13.86 9.25 -15.54
C LYS A 227 13.01 8.73 -14.39
N LYS A 228 12.31 9.60 -13.66
CA LYS A 228 11.43 9.21 -12.55
C LYS A 228 10.21 8.41 -13.02
N VAL A 229 9.62 8.76 -14.16
CA VAL A 229 8.54 7.98 -14.78
C VAL A 229 9.03 6.57 -15.14
N ILE A 230 10.22 6.44 -15.75
CA ILE A 230 10.81 5.15 -16.10
C ILE A 230 11.09 4.32 -14.83
N GLN A 231 11.65 4.92 -13.78
CA GLN A 231 11.87 4.24 -12.50
C GLN A 231 10.56 3.72 -11.90
N ARG A 232 9.49 4.52 -11.91
CA ARG A 232 8.16 4.09 -11.45
C ARG A 232 7.66 2.89 -12.25
N LYS A 233 7.80 2.91 -13.59
CA LYS A 233 7.46 1.76 -14.45
C LYS A 233 8.26 0.50 -14.08
N LYS A 234 9.58 0.64 -13.85
CA LYS A 234 10.45 -0.48 -13.42
C LYS A 234 10.02 -1.06 -12.07
N GLN A 235 9.66 -0.21 -11.10
CA GLN A 235 9.17 -0.66 -9.79
C GLN A 235 7.85 -1.42 -9.91
N ILE A 236 6.92 -0.93 -10.73
CA ILE A 236 5.63 -1.62 -10.98
C ILE A 236 5.87 -2.99 -11.60
N LYS A 237 6.76 -3.11 -12.60
CA LYS A 237 7.13 -4.39 -13.21
C LYS A 237 7.68 -5.38 -12.19
N LYS A 238 8.67 -4.96 -11.39
CA LYS A 238 9.25 -5.78 -10.31
C LYS A 238 8.19 -6.23 -9.30
N SER A 239 7.28 -5.34 -8.92
CA SER A 239 6.18 -5.70 -8.03
C SER A 239 5.32 -6.78 -8.69
N LYS A 240 4.87 -6.57 -9.94
CA LYS A 240 4.05 -7.53 -10.68
C LYS A 240 4.71 -8.92 -10.77
N GLU A 241 6.00 -8.97 -11.07
CA GLU A 241 6.78 -10.22 -11.10
C GLU A 241 6.80 -10.90 -9.73
N GLN A 242 7.09 -10.17 -8.66
CA GLN A 242 7.08 -10.71 -7.29
C GLN A 242 5.71 -11.25 -6.87
N TRP A 243 4.62 -10.60 -7.29
CA TRP A 243 3.27 -11.07 -7.01
C TRP A 243 2.97 -12.37 -7.75
N LYS A 244 3.36 -12.47 -9.03
CA LYS A 244 3.25 -13.71 -9.82
C LYS A 244 4.08 -14.85 -9.21
N GLU A 245 5.31 -14.59 -8.80
CA GLU A 245 6.17 -15.59 -8.15
C GLU A 245 5.56 -16.08 -6.83
N ARG A 246 4.93 -15.19 -6.05
CA ARG A 246 4.23 -15.58 -4.82
C ARG A 246 3.05 -16.48 -5.11
N GLU A 247 2.24 -16.14 -6.10
CA GLU A 247 1.09 -16.93 -6.53
C GLU A 247 1.51 -18.33 -6.99
N GLN A 248 2.50 -18.41 -7.88
CA GLN A 248 3.08 -19.69 -8.34
C GLN A 248 3.62 -20.51 -7.16
N LYS A 249 4.31 -19.88 -6.21
CA LYS A 249 4.84 -20.58 -5.03
C LYS A 249 3.73 -21.11 -4.13
N ILE A 250 2.61 -20.40 -4.00
CA ILE A 250 1.44 -20.86 -3.25
C ILE A 250 0.81 -22.06 -3.96
N GLU A 251 0.59 -21.96 -5.26
CA GLU A 251 0.02 -23.02 -6.08
C GLU A 251 0.90 -24.28 -6.06
N GLN A 252 2.21 -24.14 -6.21
CA GLN A 252 3.16 -25.24 -6.12
C GLN A 252 3.10 -25.92 -4.75
N LYS A 253 3.03 -25.15 -3.66
CA LYS A 253 2.90 -25.72 -2.30
C LYS A 253 1.58 -26.46 -2.10
N GLN A 254 0.48 -25.93 -2.63
CA GLN A 254 -0.82 -26.61 -2.58
C GLN A 254 -0.76 -27.92 -3.36
N LYS A 255 -0.25 -27.89 -4.60
CA LYS A 255 -0.05 -29.08 -5.44
C LYS A 255 0.85 -30.11 -4.79
N GLN A 256 1.96 -29.69 -4.15
CA GLN A 256 2.86 -30.60 -3.42
C GLN A 256 2.13 -31.29 -2.26
N ARG A 257 1.41 -30.53 -1.42
CA ARG A 257 0.63 -31.11 -0.31
C ARG A 257 -0.46 -32.07 -0.78
N GLN A 258 -1.14 -31.74 -1.88
CA GLN A 258 -2.14 -32.63 -2.48
C GLN A 258 -1.49 -33.90 -3.04
N LYS A 259 -0.33 -33.81 -3.70
CA LYS A 259 0.45 -34.97 -4.17
C LYS A 259 0.90 -35.85 -3.02
N GLU A 260 1.44 -35.29 -1.95
CA GLU A 260 1.81 -36.03 -0.73
C GLU A 260 0.61 -36.74 -0.12
N ARG A 261 -0.55 -36.06 -0.02
CA ARG A 261 -1.77 -36.67 0.49
C ARG A 261 -2.26 -37.82 -0.38
N THR A 262 -2.29 -37.66 -1.70
CA THR A 262 -2.73 -38.74 -2.61
C THR A 262 -1.76 -39.92 -2.60
N ALA A 263 -0.45 -39.68 -2.52
CA ALA A 263 0.55 -40.72 -2.36
C ALA A 263 0.35 -41.51 -1.05
N ASN A 264 0.18 -40.82 0.08
CA ASN A 264 -0.06 -41.46 1.38
C ASN A 264 -1.37 -42.28 1.42
N ILE A 265 -2.43 -41.79 0.75
CA ILE A 265 -3.69 -42.54 0.63
C ILE A 265 -3.49 -43.80 -0.21
N LYS A 266 -2.80 -43.69 -1.36
CA LYS A 266 -2.48 -44.85 -2.22
C LYS A 266 -1.63 -45.88 -1.48
N GLU A 267 -0.60 -45.43 -0.76
CA GLU A 267 0.26 -46.30 0.05
C GLU A 267 -0.55 -47.00 1.15
N ARG A 268 -1.45 -46.28 1.84
CA ARG A 268 -2.33 -46.88 2.85
C ARG A 268 -3.28 -47.91 2.23
N ALA A 269 -3.82 -47.65 1.05
CA ALA A 269 -4.68 -48.59 0.33
C ALA A 269 -3.91 -49.85 -0.09
N GLN A 270 -2.71 -49.71 -0.64
CA GLN A 270 -1.83 -50.83 -1.01
C GLN A 270 -1.41 -51.64 0.22
N LYS A 271 -1.02 -50.98 1.33
CA LYS A 271 -0.71 -51.67 2.61
C LYS A 271 -1.90 -52.48 3.12
N LYS A 272 -3.13 -51.96 3.03
CA LYS A 272 -4.35 -52.70 3.37
C LYS A 272 -4.56 -53.93 2.46
N LYS A 273 -4.35 -53.80 1.15
CA LYS A 273 -4.43 -54.93 0.21
C LYS A 273 -3.37 -56.00 0.52
N ASN A 274 -2.11 -55.58 0.70
CA ASN A 274 -1.00 -56.47 0.99
C ASN A 274 -1.16 -57.19 2.34
N THR A 275 -1.68 -56.51 3.37
CA THR A 275 -1.96 -57.16 4.67
C THR A 275 -3.11 -58.16 4.57
N LYS A 276 -4.15 -57.91 3.77
CA LYS A 276 -5.19 -58.91 3.47
C LYS A 276 -4.62 -60.12 2.74
N LEU A 277 -3.84 -59.92 1.68
CA LEU A 277 -3.16 -60.99 0.93
C LEU A 277 -2.27 -61.84 1.84
N LYS A 278 -1.42 -61.20 2.67
CA LYS A 278 -0.58 -61.91 3.67
C LYS A 278 -1.40 -62.73 4.66
N LYS A 279 -2.57 -62.24 5.11
CA LYS A 279 -3.46 -62.99 6.01
C LYS A 279 -4.10 -64.19 5.31
N MET A 280 -4.48 -64.08 4.04
CA MET A 280 -5.06 -65.19 3.27
C MET A 280 -4.01 -66.27 2.97
N ALA A 281 -2.79 -65.87 2.59
CA ALA A 281 -1.65 -66.77 2.41
C ALA A 281 -1.33 -67.57 3.70
N LYS A 282 -1.27 -66.89 4.86
CA LYS A 282 -1.08 -67.55 6.17
C LYS A 282 -2.18 -68.55 6.52
N LYS A 283 -3.40 -68.37 6.00
CA LYS A 283 -4.54 -69.26 6.23
C LYS A 283 -4.63 -70.41 5.22
N GLY A 284 -3.60 -70.61 4.39
CA GLY A 284 -3.55 -71.66 3.37
C GLY A 284 -4.45 -71.42 2.16
N ARG A 285 -5.15 -70.27 2.09
CA ARG A 285 -5.90 -69.84 0.90
C ARG A 285 -4.91 -69.12 -0.01
N VAL A 286 -4.04 -69.89 -0.66
CA VAL A 286 -3.14 -69.36 -1.69
C VAL A 286 -4.00 -69.17 -2.95
N ILE A 287 -3.95 -67.97 -3.53
CA ILE A 287 -4.45 -67.73 -4.88
C ILE A 287 -3.23 -67.89 -5.79
N PRO A 288 -3.14 -68.96 -6.60
CA PRO A 288 -2.13 -69.05 -7.63
C PRO A 288 -2.38 -67.95 -8.67
N GLY A 289 -1.39 -67.09 -8.93
CA GLY A 289 -1.42 -66.14 -10.05
C GLY A 289 -1.55 -64.64 -9.72
N PHE A 290 -1.18 -64.20 -8.51
CA PHE A 290 -0.92 -62.78 -8.22
C PHE A 290 0.46 -62.58 -7.59
#